data_AF-A0A3M1FIG3-F1
#
_entry.id   AF-A0A3M1FIG3-F1
#
_cell.length_a   1.000
_cell.length_b   1.000
_cell.length_c   1.000
_cell.angle_alpha   90.00
_cell.angle_beta   90.00
_cell.angle_gamma   90.00
#
_symmetry.space_group_name_H-M   'P 1'
#
loop_
_entity.id
_entity.type
_entity.pdbx_description
1 polymer ?
#
loop_
_entity_poly.entity_id
_entity_poly.type
_entity_poly.pdbx_seq_one_letter_code
_entity_poly.pdbx_strand_id
1 'polypeptide(L)'
;MSTQQFHFFIGPVHEFVASARRTRDFKAGSVLLSWLTSVAAYTAQKCAPQANDLFPPLEADLIKALEQGQAAPTSMPNRFSISVDETFDPQTVEKAVRNAWRALAA
;
A
#
# COMPACT_ATOMS: atom_id res chain seq x y z
N MET A 1 -6.33 -26.57 1.03
CA MET A 1 -5.38 -25.45 1.06
C MET A 1 -5.66 -24.67 2.32
N SER A 2 -4.67 -24.44 3.17
CA SER A 2 -4.87 -23.61 4.37
C SER A 2 -4.86 -22.15 3.94
N THR A 3 -5.86 -21.39 4.37
CA THR A 3 -5.94 -19.95 4.15
C THR A 3 -5.39 -19.24 5.39
N GLN A 4 -4.52 -18.27 5.20
CA GLN A 4 -3.94 -17.45 6.27
C GLN A 4 -4.34 -15.98 6.05
N GLN A 5 -4.40 -15.19 7.11
CA GLN A 5 -4.57 -13.73 6.96
C GLN A 5 -3.21 -13.03 6.93
N PHE A 6 -2.98 -12.29 5.86
CA PHE A 6 -1.88 -11.34 5.77
C PHE A 6 -2.35 -9.97 6.26
N HIS A 7 -1.65 -9.43 7.27
CA HIS A 7 -1.88 -8.09 7.78
C HIS A 7 -0.70 -7.20 7.41
N PHE A 8 -0.98 -6.09 6.76
CA PHE A 8 0.02 -5.09 6.41
C PHE A 8 -0.16 -3.83 7.26
N PHE A 9 0.96 -3.23 7.65
CA PHE A 9 1.01 -1.93 8.30
C PHE A 9 2.27 -1.17 7.86
N ILE A 10 2.12 0.13 7.59
CA ILE A 10 3.24 1.05 7.38
C ILE A 10 3.24 2.14 8.46
N GLY A 11 4.40 2.40 9.05
CA GLY A 11 4.60 3.40 10.11
C GLY A 11 6.07 3.63 10.42
N PRO A 12 6.41 4.59 11.30
CA PRO A 12 5.52 5.34 12.21
C PRO A 12 4.75 6.48 11.52
N VAL A 13 3.40 6.50 11.64
CA VAL A 13 2.55 7.49 10.95
C VAL A 13 2.58 8.86 11.61
N HIS A 14 2.41 8.91 12.93
CA HIS A 14 2.32 10.17 13.67
C HIS A 14 3.64 10.95 13.62
N GLU A 15 4.77 10.28 13.84
CA GLU A 15 6.09 10.93 13.81
C GLU A 15 6.46 11.41 12.40
N PHE A 16 6.15 10.60 11.37
CA PHE A 16 6.40 10.97 9.98
C PHE A 16 5.63 12.23 9.59
N VAL A 17 4.32 12.24 9.85
CA VAL A 17 3.45 13.37 9.51
C VAL A 17 3.77 14.60 10.38
N ALA A 18 4.11 14.42 11.66
CA ALA A 18 4.46 15.52 12.57
C ALA A 18 5.81 16.19 12.27
N SER A 19 6.71 15.53 11.54
CA SER A 19 7.99 16.12 11.09
C SER A 19 7.81 17.27 10.08
N ALA A 20 6.61 17.41 9.50
CA ALA A 20 6.25 18.46 8.56
C ALA A 20 6.35 19.86 9.17
N ARG A 21 7.01 20.79 8.48
CA ARG A 21 7.17 22.19 8.93
C ARG A 21 6.04 23.12 8.47
N ARG A 22 5.23 22.72 7.47
CA ARG A 22 4.12 23.51 6.91
C ARG A 22 2.88 22.64 6.74
N THR A 23 1.68 23.23 6.86
CA THR A 23 0.38 22.55 6.66
C THR A 23 0.27 21.81 5.31
N ARG A 24 0.90 22.34 4.26
CA ARG A 24 0.99 21.68 2.95
C ARG A 24 1.73 20.34 3.01
N ASP A 25 2.76 20.25 3.85
CA ASP A 25 3.61 19.07 3.98
C ASP A 25 2.87 17.96 4.74
N PHE A 26 1.97 18.31 5.68
CA PHE A 26 1.05 17.36 6.32
C PHE A 26 0.16 16.63 5.30
N LYS A 27 -0.42 17.38 4.34
CA LYS A 27 -1.27 16.81 3.27
C LYS A 27 -0.44 15.95 2.32
N ALA A 28 0.79 16.36 1.99
CA ALA A 28 1.67 15.56 1.14
C ALA A 28 2.09 14.25 1.83
N GLY A 29 2.41 14.31 3.12
CA GLY A 29 2.80 13.14 3.90
C GLY A 29 1.69 12.10 4.03
N SER A 30 0.44 12.53 4.27
CA SER A 30 -0.69 11.59 4.33
C SER A 30 -0.98 10.96 2.97
N VAL A 31 -0.99 11.74 1.88
CA VAL A 31 -1.19 11.21 0.52
C VAL A 31 -0.10 10.20 0.14
N LEU A 32 1.15 10.46 0.52
CA LEU A 32 2.26 9.56 0.30
C LEU A 32 2.08 8.21 1.03
N LEU A 33 1.71 8.25 2.32
CA LEU A 33 1.47 7.03 3.10
C LEU A 33 0.29 6.22 2.54
N SER A 34 -0.78 6.90 2.13
CA SER A 34 -1.92 6.25 1.47
C SER A 34 -1.46 5.58 0.17
N TRP A 35 -0.72 6.30 -0.68
CA TRP A 35 -0.23 5.76 -1.94
C TRP A 35 0.71 4.56 -1.77
N LEU A 36 1.67 4.62 -0.83
CA LEU A 36 2.55 3.48 -0.51
C LEU A 36 1.75 2.27 -0.01
N THR A 37 0.68 2.50 0.75
CA THR A 37 -0.19 1.41 1.20
C THR A 37 -1.00 0.83 0.04
N SER A 38 -1.43 1.66 -0.91
CA SER A 38 -2.08 1.19 -2.14
C SER A 38 -1.16 0.34 -3.02
N VAL A 39 0.13 0.71 -3.13
CA VAL A 39 1.14 -0.11 -3.81
C VAL A 39 1.27 -1.49 -3.14
N ALA A 40 1.30 -1.51 -1.81
CA ALA A 40 1.37 -2.76 -1.04
C ALA A 40 0.13 -3.64 -1.26
N ALA A 41 -1.06 -3.07 -1.11
CA ALA A 41 -2.33 -3.76 -1.28
C ALA A 41 -2.50 -4.33 -2.71
N TYR A 42 -2.12 -3.55 -3.72
CA TYR A 42 -2.16 -3.96 -5.12
C TYR A 42 -1.19 -5.11 -5.40
N THR A 43 0.02 -5.04 -4.85
CA THR A 43 1.01 -6.11 -4.97
C THR A 43 0.52 -7.39 -4.29
N ALA A 44 -0.06 -7.27 -3.08
CA ALA A 44 -0.61 -8.41 -2.36
C ALA A 44 -1.76 -9.07 -3.13
N GLN A 45 -2.69 -8.29 -3.68
CA GLN A 45 -3.78 -8.79 -4.51
C GLN A 45 -3.29 -9.48 -5.79
N LYS A 46 -2.22 -8.98 -6.42
CA LYS A 46 -1.59 -9.64 -7.58
C LYS A 46 -0.94 -10.98 -7.23
N CYS A 47 -0.32 -11.08 -6.07
CA CYS A 47 0.30 -12.31 -5.57
C CYS A 47 -0.74 -13.34 -5.08
N ALA A 48 -1.94 -12.88 -4.70
CA ALA A 48 -3.06 -13.71 -4.25
C ALA A 48 -4.32 -13.47 -5.10
N PRO A 49 -4.33 -13.84 -6.40
CA PRO A 49 -5.43 -13.50 -7.32
C PRO A 49 -6.77 -14.15 -6.98
N GLN A 50 -6.76 -15.18 -6.12
CA GLN A 50 -7.98 -15.85 -5.64
C GLN A 50 -8.60 -15.15 -4.41
N ALA A 51 -7.89 -14.19 -3.82
CA ALA A 51 -8.32 -13.47 -2.63
C ALA A 51 -9.23 -12.29 -3.00
N ASN A 52 -10.49 -12.38 -2.57
CA ASN A 52 -11.51 -11.37 -2.83
C ASN A 52 -11.89 -10.56 -1.58
N ASP A 53 -11.12 -10.69 -0.50
CA ASP A 53 -11.42 -10.14 0.83
C ASP A 53 -10.45 -9.03 1.26
N LEU A 54 -9.75 -8.40 0.31
CA LEU A 54 -8.90 -7.25 0.59
C LEU A 54 -9.71 -6.15 1.28
N PHE A 55 -9.31 -5.79 2.50
CA PHE A 55 -9.97 -4.75 3.29
C PHE A 55 -8.99 -3.70 3.81
N PRO A 56 -9.24 -2.40 3.54
CA PRO A 56 -10.27 -1.88 2.64
C PRO A 56 -9.98 -2.22 1.16
N PRO A 57 -11.01 -2.27 0.29
CA PRO A 57 -10.84 -2.58 -1.12
C PRO A 57 -10.12 -1.45 -1.87
N LEU A 58 -9.43 -1.78 -2.95
CA LEU A 58 -8.88 -0.80 -3.88
C LEU A 58 -9.96 -0.32 -4.85
N GLU A 59 -10.00 0.98 -5.10
CA GLU A 59 -10.86 1.57 -6.11
C GLU A 59 -10.33 1.25 -7.53
N ALA A 60 -11.23 1.07 -8.50
CA ALA A 60 -10.86 0.67 -9.86
C ALA A 60 -9.91 1.67 -10.55
N ASP A 61 -10.13 2.98 -10.35
CA ASP A 61 -9.27 4.03 -10.92
C ASP A 61 -7.85 4.00 -10.34
N LEU A 62 -7.73 3.67 -9.05
CA LEU A 62 -6.44 3.51 -8.39
C LEU A 62 -5.69 2.27 -8.90
N ILE A 63 -6.39 1.15 -9.10
CA ILE A 63 -5.81 -0.06 -9.70
C ILE A 63 -5.23 0.28 -11.09
N LYS A 64 -6.02 0.97 -11.92
CA LYS A 64 -5.60 1.38 -13.27
C LYS A 64 -4.39 2.32 -13.24
N ALA A 65 -4.35 3.27 -12.31
CA ALA A 65 -3.20 4.16 -12.16
C ALA A 65 -1.92 3.39 -11.76
N LEU A 66 -2.05 2.44 -10.82
CA LEU A 66 -0.93 1.60 -10.36
C LEU A 66 -0.43 0.66 -11.48
N GLU A 67 -1.32 0.13 -12.32
CA GLU A 67 -0.96 -0.63 -13.52
C GLU A 67 -0.11 0.17 -14.50
N GLN A 68 -0.40 1.46 -14.63
CA GLN A 68 0.30 2.41 -15.50
C GLN A 68 1.56 2.99 -14.85
N GLY A 69 1.90 2.60 -13.62
CA GLY A 69 3.01 3.16 -12.86
C GLY A 69 2.80 4.63 -12.45
N GLN A 70 1.56 5.10 -12.41
CA GLN A 70 1.20 6.47 -12.06
C GLN A 70 0.80 6.57 -10.59
N ALA A 71 1.10 7.72 -9.97
CA ALA A 71 0.57 8.04 -8.66
C ALA A 71 -0.85 8.62 -8.79
N ALA A 72 -1.80 8.06 -8.06
CA ALA A 72 -3.16 8.58 -7.93
C ALA A 72 -3.43 9.00 -6.47
N PRO A 73 -4.18 10.09 -6.24
CA PRO A 73 -4.64 10.43 -4.90
C PRO A 73 -5.48 9.29 -4.33
N THR A 74 -5.21 8.92 -3.08
CA THR A 74 -5.97 7.88 -2.38
C THR A 74 -6.10 8.20 -0.90
N SER A 75 -7.19 7.74 -0.31
CA SER A 75 -7.49 7.80 1.12
C SER A 75 -7.23 6.46 1.83
N MET A 76 -6.49 5.56 1.18
CA MET A 76 -6.11 4.25 1.75
C MET A 76 -5.49 4.44 3.14
N PRO A 77 -6.01 3.79 4.20
CA PRO A 77 -5.39 3.83 5.51
C PRO A 77 -4.03 3.15 5.46
N ASN A 78 -3.20 3.40 6.48
CA ASN A 78 -1.85 2.86 6.60
C ASN A 78 -1.79 1.36 6.98
N ARG A 79 -2.89 0.62 6.77
CA ARG A 79 -3.05 -0.79 7.08
C ARG A 79 -4.09 -1.44 6.16
N PHE A 80 -3.92 -2.72 5.89
CA PHE A 80 -4.93 -3.55 5.24
C PHE A 80 -4.78 -5.01 5.66
N SER A 81 -5.79 -5.82 5.34
CA SER A 81 -5.75 -7.27 5.46
C SER A 81 -6.26 -7.95 4.20
N ILE A 82 -5.74 -9.13 3.89
CA ILE A 82 -6.18 -9.99 2.78
C ILE A 82 -5.93 -11.46 3.13
N SER A 83 -6.78 -12.36 2.66
CA SER A 83 -6.54 -13.80 2.76
C SER A 83 -5.50 -14.22 1.73
N VAL A 84 -4.56 -15.07 2.15
CA VAL A 84 -3.47 -15.58 1.31
C VAL A 84 -3.33 -17.08 1.48
N ASP A 85 -2.74 -17.73 0.49
CA ASP A 85 -2.36 -19.13 0.59
C ASP A 85 -0.93 -19.31 1.13
N GLU A 86 -0.53 -20.57 1.32
CA GLU A 86 0.80 -20.94 1.84
C GLU A 86 1.95 -20.57 0.89
N THR A 87 1.67 -20.25 -0.38
CA THR A 87 2.69 -19.87 -1.38
C THR A 87 2.95 -18.37 -1.43
N PHE A 88 2.15 -17.58 -0.71
CA PHE A 88 2.29 -16.13 -0.65
C PHE A 88 3.60 -15.71 0.02
N ASP A 89 4.44 -14.97 -0.71
CA ASP A 89 5.67 -14.39 -0.19
C ASP A 89 5.46 -12.93 0.24
N PRO A 90 5.45 -12.63 1.56
CA PRO A 90 5.30 -11.25 2.05
C PRO A 90 6.48 -10.34 1.69
N GLN A 91 7.67 -10.89 1.42
CA GLN A 91 8.84 -10.08 1.06
C GLN A 91 8.67 -9.39 -0.29
N THR A 92 7.89 -9.98 -1.20
CA THR A 92 7.55 -9.37 -2.48
C THR A 92 6.78 -8.07 -2.30
N VAL A 93 5.85 -8.02 -1.33
CA VAL A 93 5.10 -6.80 -0.99
C VAL A 93 6.02 -5.73 -0.38
N GLU A 94 6.87 -6.11 0.58
CA GLU A 94 7.85 -5.18 1.17
C GLU A 94 8.78 -4.57 0.11
N LYS A 95 9.32 -5.41 -0.78
CA LYS A 95 10.22 -4.99 -1.85
C LYS A 95 9.53 -4.01 -2.80
N ALA A 96 8.27 -4.25 -3.15
CA ALA A 96 7.49 -3.33 -3.99
C ALA A 96 7.35 -1.95 -3.34
N VAL A 97 7.00 -1.89 -2.05
CA VAL A 97 6.89 -0.63 -1.31
C VAL A 97 8.23 0.11 -1.24
N ARG A 98 9.32 -0.60 -0.93
CA ARG A 98 10.67 0.01 -0.88
C ARG A 98 11.11 0.55 -2.24
N ASN A 99 10.79 -0.16 -3.32
CA ASN A 99 11.12 0.28 -4.67
C ASN A 99 10.30 1.51 -5.07
N ALA A 100 9.00 1.54 -4.75
CA ALA A 100 8.14 2.69 -4.99
C ALA A 100 8.63 3.94 -4.23
N TRP A 101 9.02 3.77 -2.95
CA TRP A 101 9.64 4.84 -2.18
C TRP A 101 10.93 5.36 -2.82
N ARG A 102 11.85 4.47 -3.22
CA ARG A 102 13.11 4.86 -3.86
C ARG A 102 12.89 5.56 -5.19
N ALA A 103 11.91 5.12 -5.99
CA ALA A 103 11.58 5.74 -7.27
C ALA A 103 11.04 7.17 -7.10
N LEU A 104 10.34 7.45 -6.00
CA LEU A 104 9.84 8.80 -5.68
C LEU A 104 10.93 9.69 -5.06
N ALA A 105 11.85 9.11 -4.29
CA ALA A 105 12.90 9.84 -3.57
C ALA A 105 14.18 10.08 -4.38
N ALA A 106 14.28 9.50 -5.58
CA ALA A 106 15.37 9.70 -6.52
C ALA A 106 15.24 11.05 -7.25
#